data_AF-U6DVY0-F1
#
_entry.id   AF-U6DVY0-F1
#
_cell.length_a   1.000
_cell.length_b   1.000
_cell.length_c   1.000
_cell.angle_alpha   90.00
_cell.angle_beta   90.00
_cell.angle_gamma   90.00
#
_symmetry.space_group_name_H-M   'P 1'
#
loop_
_entity.id
_entity.type
_entity.pdbx_description
1 polymer ?
#
loop_
_entity_poly.entity_id
_entity_poly.type
_entity_poly.pdbx_seq_one_letter_code
_entity_poly.pdbx_strand_id
1 'polypeptide(L)'
;LDMLIKAATSDLEHYDKTRHEEFKKYEMMKEHERREYLKTLNEEKRKEEESKFEEMRKKHENHPKVNHPGSKDQLKEVWEETDGLDPNDFDPKTFFKLHDVNNDGFLDEQELEALFTKELEKVYDPKNEEDDMIEMEEERLRMREHVMNEVDANKDRLVTLDEFLKATEKKEFLEPDSWETLDQQQLFTEEELKEYENLISLQENELKKKADELQKQKEELQRQHDQLEAQKLEYHQVVQQMEQK
;
A
#
# COMPACT_ATOMS: atom_id res chain seq x y z
N LEU A 1 1.35 -24.47 21.60
CA LEU A 1 0.96 -23.05 21.57
C LEU A 1 2.08 -22.24 20.95
N ASP A 2 3.30 -22.31 21.47
CA ASP A 2 4.49 -21.60 20.97
C ASP A 2 4.82 -21.83 19.49
N MET A 3 4.62 -23.04 18.96
CA MET A 3 4.84 -23.31 17.52
C MET A 3 3.80 -22.66 16.61
N LEU A 4 2.56 -22.48 17.08
CA LEU A 4 1.50 -21.83 16.30
C LEU A 4 1.69 -20.31 16.29
N ILE A 5 2.06 -19.74 17.44
CA ILE A 5 2.40 -18.32 17.55
C ILE A 5 3.57 -18.00 16.62
N LYS A 6 4.66 -18.76 16.69
CA LYS A 6 5.83 -18.55 15.80
C LYS A 6 5.51 -18.68 14.31
N ALA A 7 4.63 -19.61 13.94
CA ALA A 7 4.22 -19.77 12.55
C ALA A 7 3.38 -18.57 12.09
N ALA A 8 2.39 -18.15 12.89
CA ALA A 8 1.57 -16.99 12.60
C ALA A 8 2.41 -15.69 12.52
N THR A 9 3.35 -15.50 13.46
CA THR A 9 4.30 -14.38 13.43
C THR A 9 5.12 -14.37 12.15
N SER A 10 5.68 -15.52 11.75
CA SER A 10 6.47 -15.63 10.51
C SER A 10 5.64 -15.37 9.26
N ASP A 11 4.37 -15.82 9.23
CA ASP A 11 3.48 -15.58 8.10
C ASP A 11 3.15 -14.09 7.96
N LEU A 12 2.93 -13.41 9.09
CA LEU A 12 2.67 -11.98 9.10
C LEU A 12 3.94 -11.17 8.75
N GLU A 13 5.13 -11.57 9.20
CA GLU A 13 6.38 -10.90 8.81
C GLU A 13 6.63 -11.03 7.30
N HIS A 14 6.29 -12.20 6.73
CA HIS A 14 6.34 -12.39 5.29
C HIS A 14 5.31 -11.52 4.56
N TYR A 15 4.11 -11.37 5.11
CA TYR A 15 3.09 -10.49 4.57
C TYR A 15 3.57 -9.03 4.52
N ASP A 16 4.11 -8.51 5.63
CA ASP A 16 4.63 -7.13 5.70
C ASP A 16 5.74 -6.92 4.67
N LYS A 17 6.71 -7.85 4.61
CA LYS A 17 7.78 -7.79 3.63
C LYS A 17 7.24 -7.78 2.18
N THR A 18 6.25 -8.62 1.89
CA THR A 18 5.64 -8.67 0.55
C THR A 18 4.97 -7.33 0.23
N ARG A 19 4.33 -6.71 1.22
CA ARG A 19 3.68 -5.41 1.08
C ARG A 19 4.69 -4.29 0.80
N HIS A 20 5.81 -4.23 1.53
CA HIS A 20 6.91 -3.30 1.22
C HIS A 20 7.45 -3.47 -0.21
N GLU A 21 7.60 -4.72 -0.67
CA GLU A 21 8.04 -5.01 -2.04
C GLU A 21 7.02 -4.60 -3.10
N GLU A 22 5.72 -4.74 -2.81
CA GLU A 22 4.62 -4.30 -3.67
C GLU A 22 4.53 -2.77 -3.72
N PHE A 23 4.64 -2.10 -2.58
CA PHE A 23 4.67 -0.64 -2.49
C PHE A 23 5.86 -0.05 -3.25
N LYS A 24 7.05 -0.64 -3.09
CA LYS A 24 8.23 -0.23 -3.88
C LYS A 24 7.99 -0.34 -5.38
N LYS A 25 7.32 -1.40 -5.85
CA LYS A 25 6.96 -1.57 -7.28
C LYS A 25 5.90 -0.56 -7.73
N TYR A 26 4.95 -0.24 -6.86
CA TYR A 26 3.94 0.78 -7.10
C TYR A 26 4.61 2.14 -7.34
N GLU A 27 5.52 2.56 -6.46
CA GLU A 27 6.25 3.82 -6.59
C GLU A 27 7.16 3.85 -7.84
N MET A 28 7.85 2.75 -8.16
CA MET A 28 8.60 2.63 -9.40
C MET A 28 7.69 2.71 -10.65
N MET A 29 6.49 2.14 -10.60
CA MET A 29 5.52 2.22 -11.71
C MET A 29 5.03 3.65 -11.91
N LYS A 30 4.66 4.34 -10.82
CA LYS A 30 4.22 5.75 -10.84
C LYS A 30 5.27 6.66 -11.47
N GLU A 31 6.54 6.49 -11.10
CA GLU A 31 7.65 7.24 -11.72
C GLU A 31 7.90 6.84 -13.18
N HIS A 32 7.80 5.55 -13.53
CA HIS A 32 7.91 5.08 -14.91
C HIS A 32 6.83 5.72 -15.81
N GLU A 33 5.56 5.66 -15.40
CA GLU A 33 4.44 6.24 -16.13
C GLU A 33 4.60 7.75 -16.31
N ARG A 34 5.07 8.45 -15.26
CA ARG A 34 5.41 9.86 -15.33
C ARG A 34 6.49 10.13 -16.39
N ARG A 35 7.58 9.36 -16.39
CA ARG A 35 8.67 9.50 -17.39
C ARG A 35 8.19 9.22 -18.81
N GLU A 36 7.38 8.20 -19.01
CA GLU A 36 6.78 7.89 -20.32
C GLU A 36 5.84 9.00 -20.78
N TYR A 37 4.99 9.53 -19.90
CA TYR A 37 4.12 10.65 -20.21
C TYR A 37 4.92 11.88 -20.64
N LEU A 38 5.96 12.27 -19.90
CA LEU A 38 6.83 13.41 -20.23
C LEU A 38 7.55 13.27 -21.58
N LYS A 39 7.85 12.02 -22.02
CA LYS A 39 8.43 11.74 -23.35
C LYS A 39 7.44 12.03 -24.48
N THR A 40 6.13 11.89 -24.25
CA THR A 40 5.10 12.18 -25.27
C THR A 40 4.86 13.68 -25.49
N LEU A 41 5.29 14.51 -24.55
CA LEU A 41 5.05 15.96 -24.56
C LEU A 41 6.14 16.74 -25.30
N ASN A 42 5.76 17.93 -25.78
CA ASN A 42 6.70 18.91 -26.29
C ASN A 42 7.41 19.64 -25.13
N GLU A 43 8.46 20.40 -25.45
CA GLU A 43 9.31 21.06 -24.45
C GLU A 43 8.56 22.05 -23.52
N GLU A 44 7.59 22.78 -24.06
CA GLU A 44 6.80 23.76 -23.28
C GLU A 44 5.90 23.05 -22.27
N LYS A 45 5.13 22.05 -22.73
CA LYS A 45 4.26 21.26 -21.87
C LYS A 45 5.04 20.42 -20.85
N ARG A 46 6.21 19.90 -21.24
CA ARG A 46 7.06 19.15 -20.31
C ARG A 46 7.46 20.00 -19.10
N LYS A 47 7.86 21.25 -19.32
CA LYS A 47 8.21 22.19 -18.24
C LYS A 47 7.01 22.54 -17.37
N GLU A 48 5.83 22.69 -17.96
CA GLU A 48 4.60 22.94 -17.22
C GLU A 48 4.25 21.77 -16.29
N GLU A 49 4.31 20.53 -16.80
CA GLU A 49 4.04 19.33 -16.00
C GLU A 49 5.10 19.09 -14.92
N GLU A 50 6.37 19.32 -15.21
CA GLU A 50 7.44 19.26 -14.20
C GLU A 50 7.22 20.29 -13.09
N SER A 51 6.82 21.52 -13.44
CA SER A 51 6.48 22.56 -12.46
C SER A 51 5.25 22.20 -11.65
N LYS A 52 4.22 21.61 -12.26
CA LYS A 52 3.03 21.14 -11.56
C LYS A 52 3.40 20.06 -10.56
N PHE A 53 4.17 19.05 -10.99
CA PHE A 53 4.63 17.98 -10.12
C PHE A 53 5.42 18.49 -8.90
N GLU A 54 6.34 19.44 -9.11
CA GLU A 54 7.10 20.07 -8.03
C GLU A 54 6.21 20.90 -7.09
N GLU A 55 5.16 21.54 -7.61
CA GLU A 55 4.15 22.23 -6.78
C GLU A 55 3.36 21.24 -5.93
N MET A 56 2.94 20.11 -6.50
CA MET A 56 2.23 19.05 -5.78
C MET A 56 3.09 18.47 -4.66
N ARG A 57 4.37 18.16 -4.94
CA ARG A 57 5.29 17.65 -3.91
C ARG A 57 5.44 18.65 -2.75
N LYS A 58 5.60 19.93 -3.06
CA LYS A 58 5.70 20.99 -2.02
C LYS A 58 4.43 21.17 -1.21
N LYS A 59 3.25 20.96 -1.81
CA LYS A 59 1.98 21.01 -1.07
C LYS A 59 1.90 19.85 -0.08
N HIS A 60 2.24 18.65 -0.54
CA HIS A 60 2.28 17.46 0.31
C HIS A 60 3.29 17.60 1.46
N GLU A 61 4.53 18.03 1.17
CA GLU A 61 5.57 18.31 2.17
C GLU A 61 5.14 19.35 3.23
N ASN A 62 4.15 20.20 2.93
CA ASN A 62 3.70 21.26 3.81
C ASN A 62 2.53 20.81 4.69
N HIS A 63 2.83 19.89 5.61
CA HIS A 63 1.90 19.38 6.61
C HIS A 63 2.29 19.80 8.05
N PRO A 64 1.37 19.75 9.03
CA PRO A 64 1.71 19.86 10.45
C PRO A 64 2.73 18.79 10.86
N LYS A 65 3.57 19.11 11.85
CA LYS A 65 4.56 18.14 12.35
C LYS A 65 3.87 16.86 12.84
N VAL A 66 4.36 15.72 12.36
CA VAL A 66 3.96 14.39 12.81
C VAL A 66 4.76 14.02 14.06
N ASN A 67 4.08 13.51 15.07
CA ASN A 67 4.74 13.01 16.27
C ASN A 67 5.37 11.64 16.00
N HIS A 68 6.40 11.30 16.78
CA HIS A 68 7.02 9.99 16.68
C HIS A 68 6.04 8.88 17.10
N PRO A 69 5.87 7.80 16.32
CA PRO A 69 4.94 6.73 16.65
C PRO A 69 5.22 6.11 18.01
N GLY A 70 4.18 5.98 18.86
CA GLY A 70 4.31 5.43 20.21
C GLY A 70 4.91 6.39 21.24
N SER A 71 5.27 7.63 20.86
CA SER A 71 5.80 8.63 21.78
C SER A 71 4.73 9.21 22.70
N LYS A 72 5.17 9.84 23.80
CA LYS A 72 4.27 10.48 24.76
C LYS A 72 3.36 11.53 24.12
N ASP A 73 3.89 12.32 23.20
CA ASP A 73 3.13 13.39 22.56
C ASP A 73 2.05 12.81 21.65
N GLN A 74 2.38 11.78 20.86
CA GLN A 74 1.41 11.07 20.01
C GLN A 74 0.29 10.42 20.84
N LEU A 75 0.63 9.70 21.92
CA LEU A 75 -0.39 9.04 22.76
C LEU A 75 -1.26 10.06 23.50
N LYS A 76 -0.71 11.20 23.92
CA LYS A 76 -1.49 12.28 24.53
C LYS A 76 -2.44 12.94 23.55
N GLU A 77 -2.04 13.07 22.29
CA GLU A 77 -2.90 13.61 21.25
C GLU A 77 -4.08 12.67 20.98
N VAL A 78 -3.84 11.35 20.90
CA VAL A 78 -4.92 10.36 20.80
C VAL A 78 -5.85 10.45 22.03
N TRP A 79 -5.30 10.54 23.23
CA TRP A 79 -6.04 10.69 24.48
C TRP A 79 -6.92 11.95 24.52
N GLU A 80 -6.44 13.07 24.00
CA GLU A 80 -7.21 14.31 23.95
C GLU A 80 -8.25 14.29 22.81
N GLU A 81 -7.82 13.99 21.59
CA GLU A 81 -8.64 14.16 20.38
C GLU A 81 -9.59 13.00 20.10
N THR A 82 -9.16 11.77 20.40
CA THR A 82 -9.94 10.56 20.14
C THR A 82 -10.76 10.16 21.37
N ASP A 83 -10.14 10.18 22.56
CA ASP A 83 -10.81 9.76 23.79
C ASP A 83 -11.57 10.89 24.48
N GLY A 84 -11.27 12.15 24.15
CA GLY A 84 -11.92 13.32 24.75
C GLY A 84 -11.52 13.56 26.21
N LEU A 85 -10.34 13.12 26.61
CA LEU A 85 -9.83 13.18 27.98
C LEU A 85 -8.81 14.31 28.16
N ASP A 86 -8.65 14.82 29.39
CA ASP A 86 -7.70 15.91 29.65
C ASP A 86 -6.25 15.41 29.47
N PRO A 87 -5.42 16.05 28.62
CA PRO A 87 -4.03 15.64 28.41
C PRO A 87 -3.16 15.73 29.67
N ASN A 88 -3.56 16.49 30.69
CA ASN A 88 -2.87 16.55 31.99
C ASN A 88 -3.09 15.31 32.85
N ASP A 89 -4.20 14.60 32.62
CA ASP A 89 -4.58 13.37 33.34
C ASP A 89 -4.12 12.10 32.61
N PHE A 90 -3.26 12.23 31.60
CA PHE A 90 -2.73 11.10 30.84
C PHE A 90 -2.08 10.05 31.75
N ASP A 91 -2.63 8.85 31.73
CA ASP A 91 -2.15 7.69 32.46
C ASP A 91 -1.94 6.51 31.48
N PRO A 92 -0.69 6.05 31.26
CA PRO A 92 -0.39 4.97 30.31
C PRO A 92 -1.21 3.70 30.53
N LYS A 93 -1.47 3.33 31.79
CA LYS A 93 -2.22 2.12 32.10
C LYS A 93 -3.69 2.23 31.71
N THR A 94 -4.28 3.40 31.90
CA THR A 94 -5.66 3.68 31.48
C THR A 94 -5.74 3.79 29.95
N PHE A 95 -4.75 4.44 29.33
CA PHE A 95 -4.63 4.52 27.88
C PHE A 95 -4.61 3.12 27.24
N PHE A 96 -3.76 2.22 27.73
CA PHE A 96 -3.69 0.83 27.25
C PHE A 96 -5.05 0.14 27.30
N LYS A 97 -5.74 0.20 28.45
CA LYS A 97 -7.04 -0.46 28.64
C LYS A 97 -8.15 0.13 27.77
N LEU A 98 -8.05 1.40 27.39
CA LEU A 98 -9.03 2.05 26.55
C LEU A 98 -8.90 1.59 25.08
N HIS A 99 -7.68 1.23 24.68
CA HIS A 99 -7.35 0.83 23.31
C HIS A 99 -7.19 -0.68 23.12
N ASP A 100 -7.20 -1.46 24.21
CA ASP A 100 -7.52 -2.90 24.20
C ASP A 100 -9.04 -3.06 23.95
N VAL A 101 -9.43 -2.87 22.69
CA VAL A 101 -10.83 -2.76 22.26
C VAL A 101 -11.55 -4.08 22.49
N ASN A 102 -10.85 -5.20 22.25
CA ASN A 102 -11.41 -6.53 22.37
C ASN A 102 -11.36 -7.09 23.82
N ASN A 103 -10.65 -6.41 24.75
CA ASN A 103 -10.43 -6.79 26.15
C ASN A 103 -9.71 -8.13 26.33
N ASP A 104 -8.78 -8.48 25.45
CA ASP A 104 -7.98 -9.70 25.55
C ASP A 104 -6.68 -9.52 26.36
N GLY A 105 -6.36 -8.28 26.73
CA GLY A 105 -5.21 -7.92 27.54
C GLY A 105 -3.94 -7.62 26.75
N PHE A 106 -4.05 -7.52 25.43
CA PHE A 106 -2.96 -7.19 24.51
C PHE A 106 -3.37 -5.98 23.65
N LEU A 107 -2.37 -5.30 23.07
CA LEU A 107 -2.59 -4.45 21.90
C LEU A 107 -2.04 -5.19 20.70
N ASP A 108 -2.92 -5.57 19.79
CA ASP A 108 -2.54 -6.17 18.53
C ASP A 108 -2.18 -5.12 17.47
N GLU A 109 -1.86 -5.59 16.26
CA GLU A 109 -1.47 -4.72 15.16
C GLU A 109 -2.54 -3.71 14.75
N GLN A 110 -3.80 -4.14 14.74
CA GLN A 110 -4.91 -3.31 14.30
C GLN A 110 -5.20 -2.24 15.35
N GLU A 111 -5.11 -2.60 16.63
CA GLU A 111 -5.26 -1.67 17.75
C GLU A 111 -4.14 -0.63 17.76
N LEU A 112 -2.89 -1.02 17.51
CA LEU A 112 -1.78 -0.07 17.35
C LEU A 112 -1.95 0.82 16.10
N GLU A 113 -2.29 0.23 14.96
CA GLU A 113 -2.52 0.95 13.70
C GLU A 113 -3.63 2.02 13.82
N ALA A 114 -4.64 1.77 14.66
CA ALA A 114 -5.70 2.73 14.91
C ALA A 114 -5.17 4.01 15.58
N LEU A 115 -4.15 3.90 16.46
CA LEU A 115 -3.55 5.03 17.17
C LEU A 115 -2.86 6.04 16.23
N PHE A 116 -2.41 5.58 15.06
CA PHE A 116 -1.69 6.43 14.10
C PHE A 116 -2.61 7.26 13.22
N THR A 117 -3.93 6.99 13.22
CA THR A 117 -4.88 7.64 12.31
C THR A 117 -4.82 9.18 12.43
N LYS A 118 -4.74 9.72 13.65
CA LYS A 118 -4.64 11.17 13.89
C LYS A 118 -3.36 11.78 13.35
N GLU A 119 -2.25 11.07 13.47
CA GLU A 119 -0.96 11.50 12.93
C GLU A 119 -0.96 11.49 11.40
N LEU A 120 -1.51 10.43 10.79
CA LEU A 120 -1.59 10.29 9.33
C LEU A 120 -2.55 11.32 8.71
N GLU A 121 -3.66 11.66 9.38
CA GLU A 121 -4.61 12.70 8.94
C GLU A 121 -3.96 14.10 8.84
N LYS A 122 -2.80 14.33 9.47
CA LYS A 122 -2.05 15.59 9.30
C LYS A 122 -1.38 15.67 7.94
N VAL A 123 -0.95 14.53 7.40
CA VAL A 123 -0.14 14.42 6.18
C VAL A 123 -0.99 14.11 4.96
N TYR A 124 -2.03 13.28 5.13
CA TYR A 124 -2.81 12.72 4.05
C TYR A 124 -4.31 13.06 4.19
N ASP A 125 -4.88 13.75 3.21
CA ASP A 125 -6.33 13.94 3.04
C ASP A 125 -6.79 13.32 1.70
N PRO A 126 -7.71 12.34 1.70
CA PRO A 126 -8.22 11.73 0.46
C PRO A 126 -8.93 12.71 -0.50
N LYS A 127 -9.19 13.95 -0.07
CA LYS A 127 -9.76 15.01 -0.91
C LYS A 127 -8.71 15.81 -1.67
N ASN A 128 -7.45 15.73 -1.27
CA ASN A 128 -6.33 16.40 -1.90
C ASN A 128 -5.80 15.53 -3.05
N GLU A 129 -5.40 16.14 -4.18
CA GLU A 129 -4.88 15.38 -5.33
C GLU A 129 -3.40 15.03 -5.18
N GLU A 130 -2.68 15.72 -4.29
CA GLU A 130 -1.29 15.48 -3.94
C GLU A 130 -1.10 14.30 -2.98
N ASP A 131 -2.14 13.90 -2.25
CA ASP A 131 -2.04 12.93 -1.17
C ASP A 131 -2.40 11.53 -1.67
N ASP A 132 -1.42 10.62 -1.62
CA ASP A 132 -1.58 9.24 -2.04
C ASP A 132 -2.01 8.36 -0.85
N MET A 133 -3.23 7.82 -0.91
CA MET A 133 -3.75 6.97 0.16
C MET A 133 -3.04 5.60 0.25
N ILE A 134 -2.34 5.18 -0.80
CA ILE A 134 -1.50 3.99 -0.75
C ILE A 134 -0.22 4.29 0.05
N GLU A 135 0.37 5.46 -0.13
CA GLU A 135 1.50 5.93 0.69
C GLU A 135 1.09 6.09 2.16
N MET A 136 -0.09 6.66 2.44
CA MET A 136 -0.63 6.77 3.81
C MET A 136 -0.66 5.42 4.53
N GLU A 137 -1.10 4.39 3.82
CA GLU A 137 -1.26 3.06 4.38
C GLU A 137 0.09 2.34 4.56
N GLU A 138 1.06 2.57 3.66
CA GLU A 138 2.43 2.11 3.88
C GLU A 138 3.06 2.81 5.10
N GLU A 139 2.84 4.12 5.25
CA GLU A 139 3.31 4.89 6.40
C GLU A 139 2.72 4.33 7.70
N ARG A 140 1.43 3.97 7.71
CA ARG A 140 0.77 3.30 8.85
C ARG A 140 1.50 2.02 9.26
N LEU A 141 1.91 1.20 8.29
CA LEU A 141 2.66 -0.03 8.56
C LEU A 141 4.06 0.25 9.08
N ARG A 142 4.76 1.25 8.51
CA ARG A 142 6.07 1.68 9.01
C ARG A 142 5.99 2.13 10.47
N MET A 143 4.98 2.92 10.82
CA MET A 143 4.71 3.34 12.19
C MET A 143 4.45 2.14 13.11
N ARG A 144 3.62 1.18 12.67
CA ARG A 144 3.35 -0.05 13.43
C ARG A 144 4.61 -0.88 13.64
N GLU A 145 5.36 -1.17 12.59
CA GLU A 145 6.59 -1.97 12.68
C GLU A 145 7.63 -1.30 13.57
N HIS A 146 7.73 0.03 13.49
CA HIS A 146 8.57 0.80 14.40
C HIS A 146 8.17 0.58 15.86
N VAL A 147 6.90 0.80 16.20
CA VAL A 147 6.40 0.61 17.58
C VAL A 147 6.56 -0.83 18.04
N MET A 148 6.22 -1.83 17.21
CA MET A 148 6.40 -3.24 17.55
C MET A 148 7.87 -3.56 17.84
N ASN A 149 8.81 -3.08 17.01
CA ASN A 149 10.24 -3.31 17.23
C ASN A 149 10.76 -2.70 18.54
N GLU A 150 10.17 -1.60 19.00
CA GLU A 150 10.59 -0.93 20.23
C GLU A 150 9.93 -1.50 21.50
N VAL A 151 8.68 -1.96 21.39
CA VAL A 151 7.84 -2.29 22.54
C VAL A 151 7.68 -3.80 22.73
N ASP A 152 7.42 -4.56 21.66
CA ASP A 152 7.25 -6.02 21.71
C ASP A 152 8.61 -6.71 21.90
N ALA A 153 8.96 -6.93 23.17
CA ALA A 153 10.25 -7.50 23.56
C ALA A 153 10.35 -8.99 23.19
N ASN A 154 9.22 -9.69 23.13
CA ASN A 154 9.18 -11.14 22.98
C ASN A 154 8.94 -11.58 21.52
N LYS A 155 8.53 -10.64 20.65
CA LYS A 155 8.30 -10.79 19.21
C LYS A 155 7.17 -11.75 18.89
N ASP A 156 6.09 -11.71 19.66
CA ASP A 156 4.86 -12.45 19.36
C ASP A 156 3.81 -11.61 18.60
N ARG A 157 4.14 -10.35 18.29
CA ARG A 157 3.27 -9.36 17.63
C ARG A 157 2.06 -8.98 18.47
N LEU A 158 2.16 -9.11 19.79
CA LEU A 158 1.16 -8.68 20.75
C LEU A 158 1.85 -7.89 21.86
N VAL A 159 1.40 -6.65 22.08
CA VAL A 159 1.99 -5.83 23.15
C VAL A 159 1.22 -6.06 24.45
N THR A 160 1.89 -6.62 25.44
CA THR A 160 1.32 -6.73 26.79
C THR A 160 1.33 -5.38 27.53
N LEU A 161 0.47 -5.24 28.55
CA LEU A 161 0.50 -4.08 29.44
C LEU A 161 1.90 -3.86 30.07
N ASP A 162 2.62 -4.93 30.42
CA ASP A 162 3.94 -4.82 31.04
C ASP A 162 4.99 -4.30 30.05
N GLU A 163 4.99 -4.80 28.81
CA GLU A 163 5.84 -4.29 27.73
C GLU A 163 5.54 -2.82 27.42
N PHE A 164 4.25 -2.47 27.31
CA PHE A 164 3.81 -1.10 27.08
C PHE A 164 4.28 -0.15 28.19
N LEU A 165 4.04 -0.50 29.46
CA LEU A 165 4.45 0.34 30.59
C LEU A 165 5.97 0.52 30.64
N LYS A 166 6.74 -0.55 30.41
CA LYS A 166 8.21 -0.45 30.32
C LYS A 166 8.65 0.46 29.19
N ALA A 167 7.98 0.44 28.04
CA ALA A 167 8.28 1.34 26.94
C ALA A 167 8.04 2.81 27.33
N THR A 168 6.99 3.11 28.12
CA THR A 168 6.73 4.49 28.59
C THR A 168 7.77 5.03 29.58
N GLU A 169 8.61 4.17 30.17
CA GLU A 169 9.71 4.56 31.04
C GLU A 169 11.01 4.85 30.27
N LYS A 170 11.06 4.49 28.98
CA LYS A 170 12.24 4.69 28.13
C LYS A 170 12.42 6.15 27.76
N LYS A 171 13.66 6.52 27.41
CA LYS A 171 13.98 7.90 27.03
C LYS A 171 13.28 8.27 25.72
N GLU A 172 13.25 7.34 24.79
CA GLU A 172 12.67 7.44 23.46
C GLU A 172 11.17 7.81 23.52
N PHE A 173 10.46 7.37 24.57
CA PHE A 173 9.07 7.78 24.80
C PHE A 173 8.92 9.25 25.18
N LEU A 174 9.84 9.77 26.00
CA LEU A 174 9.78 11.12 26.57
C LEU A 174 10.44 12.18 25.68
N GLU A 175 11.50 11.79 24.98
CA GLU A 175 12.33 12.63 24.14
C GLU A 175 12.57 11.91 22.80
N PRO A 176 11.52 11.74 21.97
CA PRO A 176 11.65 11.03 20.70
C PRO A 176 12.43 11.86 19.67
N ASP A 177 13.09 11.16 18.75
CA ASP A 177 13.62 11.76 17.53
C ASP A 177 12.48 12.15 16.57
N SER A 178 12.77 13.04 15.62
CA SER A 178 11.79 13.40 14.59
C SER A 178 11.44 12.20 13.72
N TRP A 179 10.16 12.03 13.43
CA TRP A 179 9.70 11.04 12.46
C TRP A 179 9.86 11.58 11.04
N GLU A 180 10.54 10.81 10.19
CA GLU A 180 10.68 11.07 8.76
C GLU A 180 9.58 10.31 7.99
N THR A 181 8.69 11.06 7.38
CA THR A 181 7.60 10.57 6.52
C THR A 181 8.16 9.99 5.21
N LEU A 182 7.38 9.14 4.56
CA LEU A 182 7.76 8.41 3.35
C LEU A 182 8.28 9.32 2.21
N ASP A 183 7.70 10.52 2.05
CA ASP A 183 8.09 11.50 1.01
C ASP A 183 9.53 11.99 1.16
N GLN A 184 10.10 11.91 2.37
CA GLN A 184 11.48 12.31 2.67
C GLN A 184 12.48 11.18 2.43
N GLN A 185 12.01 9.97 2.15
CA GLN A 185 12.84 8.78 2.01
C GLN A 185 13.07 8.40 0.56
N GLN A 186 14.27 7.89 0.28
CA GLN A 186 14.56 7.29 -1.02
C GLN A 186 14.18 5.81 -1.02
N LEU A 187 13.03 5.49 -1.63
CA LEU A 187 12.46 4.13 -1.66
C LEU A 187 13.17 3.17 -2.64
N PHE A 188 13.67 3.72 -3.75
CA PHE A 188 14.37 2.96 -4.78
C PHE A 188 15.52 3.76 -5.39
N THR A 189 16.49 3.04 -5.95
CA THR A 189 17.60 3.66 -6.71
C THR A 189 17.27 3.76 -8.19
N GLU A 190 18.00 4.61 -8.92
CA GLU A 190 17.85 4.73 -10.37
C GLU A 190 18.19 3.41 -11.10
N GLU A 191 19.13 2.63 -10.56
CA GLU A 191 19.43 1.29 -11.07
C GLU A 191 18.24 0.34 -10.91
N GLU A 192 17.59 0.33 -9.74
CA GLU A 192 16.41 -0.50 -9.49
C GLU A 192 15.24 -0.10 -10.40
N LEU A 193 15.00 1.20 -10.57
CA LEU A 193 13.99 1.69 -11.51
C LEU A 193 14.31 1.23 -12.93
N LYS A 194 15.55 1.36 -13.39
CA LYS A 194 15.94 0.91 -14.73
C LYS A 194 15.77 -0.60 -14.91
N GLU A 195 16.12 -1.41 -13.92
CA GLU A 195 15.87 -2.85 -13.94
C GLU A 195 14.37 -3.15 -14.03
N TYR A 196 13.55 -2.42 -13.29
CA TYR A 196 12.09 -2.53 -13.33
C TYR A 196 11.50 -2.13 -14.69
N GLU A 197 11.95 -1.02 -15.28
CA GLU A 197 11.53 -0.58 -16.62
C GLU A 197 11.89 -1.63 -17.69
N ASN A 198 13.05 -2.29 -17.58
CA ASN A 198 13.42 -3.38 -18.47
C ASN A 198 12.48 -4.58 -18.31
N LEU A 199 12.09 -4.91 -17.07
CA LEU A 199 11.14 -5.98 -16.78
C LEU A 199 9.76 -5.68 -17.39
N ILE A 200 9.25 -4.47 -17.21
CA ILE A 200 7.99 -4.00 -17.81
C ILE A 200 8.06 -4.15 -19.33
N SER A 201 9.12 -3.64 -19.97
CA SER A 201 9.28 -3.71 -21.43
C SER A 201 9.30 -5.16 -21.94
N LEU A 202 9.95 -6.08 -21.22
CA LEU A 202 9.94 -7.51 -21.57
C LEU A 202 8.52 -8.09 -21.44
N GLN A 203 7.81 -7.80 -20.35
CA GLN A 203 6.45 -8.27 -20.12
C GLN A 203 5.46 -7.73 -21.16
N GLU A 204 5.54 -6.45 -21.52
CA GLU A 204 4.72 -5.84 -22.58
C GLU A 204 4.95 -6.52 -23.93
N ASN A 205 6.21 -6.79 -24.28
CA ASN A 205 6.56 -7.50 -25.50
C ASN A 205 5.99 -8.93 -25.53
N GLU A 206 6.01 -9.63 -24.39
CA GLU A 206 5.39 -10.96 -24.26
C GLU A 206 3.87 -10.90 -24.37
N LEU A 207 3.23 -9.94 -23.69
CA LEU A 207 1.78 -9.73 -23.74
C LEU A 207 1.33 -9.40 -25.16
N LYS A 208 2.09 -8.57 -25.89
CA LYS A 208 1.82 -8.24 -27.29
C LYS A 208 1.87 -9.48 -28.19
N LYS A 209 2.88 -10.34 -28.02
CA LYS A 209 2.95 -11.62 -28.76
C LYS A 209 1.76 -12.52 -28.47
N LYS A 210 1.38 -12.67 -27.19
CA LYS A 210 0.20 -13.45 -26.79
C LYS A 210 -1.10 -12.86 -27.36
N ALA A 211 -1.24 -11.54 -27.37
CA ALA A 211 -2.39 -10.86 -27.96
C ALA A 211 -2.48 -11.11 -29.47
N ASP A 212 -1.36 -11.02 -30.20
CA ASP A 212 -1.30 -11.32 -31.63
C ASP A 212 -1.64 -12.79 -31.93
N GLU A 213 -1.19 -13.72 -31.08
CA GLU A 213 -1.53 -15.16 -31.19
C GLU A 213 -3.02 -15.40 -30.93
N LEU A 214 -3.59 -14.82 -29.87
CA LEU A 214 -5.02 -14.92 -29.56
C LEU A 214 -5.88 -14.32 -30.68
N GLN A 215 -5.45 -13.21 -31.28
CA GLN A 215 -6.15 -12.60 -32.40
C GLN A 215 -6.17 -13.54 -33.62
N LYS A 216 -5.05 -14.21 -33.93
CA LYS A 216 -4.99 -15.22 -35.00
C LYS A 216 -5.90 -16.41 -34.71
N GLN A 217 -5.88 -16.92 -33.48
CA GLN A 217 -6.76 -18.02 -33.07
C GLN A 217 -8.24 -17.65 -33.20
N LYS A 218 -8.61 -16.41 -32.81
CA LYS A 218 -9.97 -15.89 -32.97
C LYS A 218 -10.39 -15.84 -34.44
N GLU A 219 -9.51 -15.36 -35.32
CA GLU A 219 -9.77 -15.32 -36.76
C GLU A 219 -9.93 -16.73 -37.37
N GLU A 220 -9.12 -17.69 -36.92
CA GLU A 220 -9.23 -19.08 -37.37
C GLU A 220 -10.53 -19.73 -36.91
N LEU A 221 -10.91 -19.56 -35.64
CA LEU A 221 -12.18 -20.05 -35.10
C LEU A 221 -13.38 -19.43 -35.84
N GLN A 222 -13.31 -18.14 -36.17
CA GLN A 222 -14.36 -17.49 -36.96
C GLN A 222 -14.49 -18.15 -38.35
N ARG A 223 -13.38 -18.41 -39.04
CA ARG A 223 -13.40 -19.11 -40.34
C ARG A 223 -13.98 -20.52 -40.23
N GLN A 224 -13.62 -21.26 -39.19
CA GLN A 224 -14.18 -22.60 -38.95
C GLN A 224 -15.68 -22.54 -38.66
N HIS A 225 -16.14 -21.53 -37.92
CA HIS A 225 -17.55 -21.28 -37.66
C HIS A 225 -18.33 -21.02 -38.96
N ASP A 226 -17.84 -20.09 -39.79
CA ASP A 226 -18.47 -19.74 -41.06
C ASP A 226 -18.53 -20.95 -42.02
N GLN A 227 -17.48 -21.78 -42.05
CA GLN A 227 -17.47 -23.03 -42.82
C GLN A 227 -18.51 -24.04 -42.33
N LEU A 228 -18.66 -24.18 -41.02
CA LEU A 228 -19.63 -25.09 -40.41
C LEU A 228 -21.08 -24.62 -40.68
N GLU A 229 -21.34 -23.32 -40.64
CA GLU A 229 -22.63 -22.75 -41.01
C GLU A 229 -22.96 -22.98 -42.49
N ALA A 230 -21.99 -22.76 -43.39
CA ALA A 230 -22.16 -23.04 -44.81
C ALA A 230 -22.48 -24.52 -45.07
N GLN A 231 -21.74 -25.44 -44.43
CA GLN A 231 -22.01 -26.88 -44.53
C GLN A 231 -23.41 -27.23 -44.01
N LYS A 232 -23.84 -26.68 -42.87
CA LYS A 232 -25.20 -26.89 -42.34
C LYS A 232 -26.27 -26.44 -43.34
N LEU A 233 -26.05 -25.30 -44.00
CA LEU A 233 -26.99 -24.77 -45.00
C LEU A 233 -27.10 -25.69 -46.22
N GLU A 234 -25.96 -26.18 -46.72
CA GLU A 234 -25.90 -27.14 -47.83
C GLU A 234 -26.62 -28.46 -47.47
N TYR A 235 -26.32 -29.02 -46.29
CA TYR A 235 -27.01 -30.23 -45.81
C TYR A 235 -28.52 -30.02 -45.73
N HIS A 236 -28.99 -28.87 -45.24
CA HIS A 236 -30.41 -28.57 -45.15
C HIS A 236 -31.08 -28.50 -46.54
N GLN A 237 -30.42 -27.87 -47.52
CA GLN A 237 -30.91 -27.82 -48.90
C GLN A 237 -30.98 -29.21 -49.55
N VAL A 238 -29.97 -30.05 -49.33
CA VAL A 238 -29.95 -31.43 -49.86
C VAL A 238 -31.06 -32.27 -49.24
N VAL A 239 -31.31 -32.15 -47.94
CA VAL A 239 -32.41 -32.85 -47.25
C VAL A 239 -33.77 -32.42 -47.81
N GLN A 240 -34.00 -31.11 -47.97
CA GLN A 240 -35.25 -30.61 -48.56
C GLN A 240 -35.48 -31.11 -50.00
N GLN A 241 -34.42 -31.20 -50.81
CA GLN A 241 -34.52 -31.73 -52.17
C GLN A 241 -34.80 -33.25 -52.20
N MET A 242 -34.33 -33.99 -51.20
CA MET A 242 -34.65 -35.42 -51.07
C MET A 242 -36.08 -35.66 -50.59
N GLU A 243 -36.64 -34.79 -49.75
CA GLU A 243 -38.03 -34.89 -49.27
C GLU A 243 -39.07 -34.54 -50.36
N GLN A 244 -38.66 -33.85 -51.43
CA GLN A 244 -39.53 -33.47 -52.55
C GLN A 244 -39.54 -34.45 -53.73
N LYS A 245 -38.77 -35.54 -53.66
CA LYS A 245 -38.75 -36.63 -54.66
C LYS A 245 -39.54 -37.84 -54.18
#